data_AF-A0A8S2MTR9-F1
#
_entry.id   AF-A0A8S2MTR9-F1
#
_cell.length_a   1.000
_cell.length_b   1.000
_cell.length_c   1.000
_cell.angle_alpha   90.00
_cell.angle_beta   90.00
_cell.angle_gamma   90.00
#
_symmetry.space_group_name_H-M   'P 1'
#
loop_
_entity.id
_entity.type
_entity.pdbx_description
1 polymer ?
#
loop_
_entity_poly.entity_id
_entity_poly.type
_entity_poly.pdbx_seq_one_letter_code
_entity_poly.pdbx_strand_id
1 'polypeptide(L)'
;MHRPSKTRSHGDPVPVPGSLTEQLNQDRSVTSKKNRLKQKRKHDDDEEDEQIIDDRLSRKIIQQAREQQSEIDHDELLAISKEETDFESIDKINKLKKTKVEESDEELNGEEDQYDDEEVSINEEDEKALEAFMSGQPRRMLGDIIAEKQAKTESSPDNDLDPRISSMYEQVGQILSHYRSGKIPKAFKILPNLSNWEQ
;
A
#
# COMPACT_ATOMS: atom_id res chain seq x y z
N MET A 1 -84.22 18.04 -47.36
CA MET A 1 -83.47 18.75 -46.31
C MET A 1 -82.48 17.75 -45.72
N HIS A 2 -81.18 17.92 -45.98
CA HIS A 2 -80.12 17.04 -45.48
C HIS A 2 -79.39 17.72 -44.31
N ARG A 3 -79.21 17.00 -43.19
CA ARG A 3 -78.23 17.33 -42.16
C ARG A 3 -77.43 16.07 -41.82
N PRO A 4 -76.09 16.07 -41.93
CA PRO A 4 -75.25 14.96 -41.49
C PRO A 4 -74.96 15.06 -39.99
N SER A 5 -75.01 13.93 -39.27
CA SER A 5 -74.58 13.81 -37.87
C SER A 5 -73.08 13.49 -37.81
N LYS A 6 -72.34 14.30 -37.03
CA LYS A 6 -70.91 14.14 -36.72
C LYS A 6 -70.67 12.81 -35.97
N THR A 7 -69.85 11.93 -36.52
CA THR A 7 -69.22 10.85 -35.75
C THR A 7 -68.02 11.43 -35.00
N ARG A 8 -67.97 11.24 -33.67
CA ARG A 8 -66.79 11.56 -32.85
C ARG A 8 -65.89 10.32 -32.82
N SER A 9 -64.64 10.47 -33.22
CA SER A 9 -63.61 9.43 -33.21
C SER A 9 -63.45 8.83 -31.81
N HIS A 10 -63.66 7.53 -31.67
CA HIS A 10 -63.17 6.79 -30.51
C HIS A 10 -61.65 6.65 -30.65
N GLY A 11 -60.90 7.09 -29.64
CA GLY A 11 -59.45 6.93 -29.58
C GLY A 11 -59.05 5.46 -29.48
N ASP A 12 -57.78 5.18 -29.78
CA ASP A 12 -57.20 3.82 -29.77
C ASP A 12 -57.43 3.11 -28.43
N PRO A 13 -57.81 1.81 -28.44
CA PRO A 13 -57.93 1.04 -27.21
C PRO A 13 -56.54 0.77 -26.61
N VAL A 14 -56.31 1.23 -25.38
CA VAL A 14 -55.14 0.84 -24.58
C VAL A 14 -55.30 -0.63 -24.20
N PRO A 15 -54.31 -1.50 -24.46
CA PRO A 15 -54.42 -2.90 -24.10
C PRO A 15 -54.35 -3.04 -22.58
N VAL A 16 -55.47 -3.44 -21.98
CA VAL A 16 -55.52 -3.81 -20.57
C VAL A 16 -54.97 -5.23 -20.45
N PRO A 17 -53.95 -5.50 -19.61
CA PRO A 17 -53.46 -6.86 -19.44
C PRO A 17 -54.60 -7.77 -18.92
N GLY A 18 -54.67 -8.98 -19.47
CA GLY A 18 -55.63 -10.01 -19.05
C GLY A 18 -55.44 -10.45 -17.60
N SER A 19 -56.25 -11.40 -17.14
CA SER A 19 -56.20 -11.88 -15.75
C SER A 19 -54.81 -12.39 -15.36
N LEU A 20 -54.44 -12.28 -14.08
CA LEU A 20 -53.13 -12.73 -13.56
C LEU A 20 -52.82 -14.19 -13.93
N THR A 21 -53.84 -15.04 -13.95
CA THR A 21 -53.75 -16.45 -14.34
C THR A 21 -53.33 -16.63 -15.80
N GLU A 22 -53.76 -15.71 -16.67
CA GLU A 22 -53.43 -15.71 -18.10
C GLU A 22 -52.01 -15.18 -18.34
N GLN A 23 -51.57 -14.19 -17.55
CA GLN A 23 -50.20 -13.67 -17.58
C GLN A 23 -49.17 -14.73 -17.14
N LEU A 24 -49.45 -15.46 -16.05
CA LEU A 24 -48.58 -16.54 -15.56
C LEU A 24 -48.37 -17.67 -16.58
N ASN A 25 -49.37 -17.94 -17.42
CA ASN A 25 -49.28 -18.96 -18.46
C ASN A 25 -48.48 -18.46 -19.68
N GLN A 26 -48.53 -17.17 -19.99
CA GLN A 26 -47.76 -16.56 -21.09
C GLN A 26 -46.26 -16.46 -20.73
N ASP A 27 -45.92 -16.04 -19.51
CA ASP A 27 -44.54 -15.91 -19.02
C ASP A 27 -43.80 -17.26 -18.92
N ARG A 28 -44.53 -18.37 -18.87
CA ARG A 28 -43.93 -19.72 -18.84
C ARG A 28 -43.41 -20.16 -20.20
N SER A 29 -43.71 -19.43 -21.28
CA SER A 29 -43.35 -19.77 -22.66
C SER A 29 -42.51 -18.68 -23.36
N VAL A 30 -41.51 -18.10 -22.68
CA VAL A 30 -40.58 -17.17 -23.34
C VAL A 30 -39.53 -17.97 -24.12
N THR A 31 -39.81 -18.11 -25.42
CA THR A 31 -38.87 -18.56 -26.45
C THR A 31 -37.52 -17.81 -26.35
N SER A 32 -36.44 -18.58 -26.23
CA SER A 32 -35.05 -18.13 -26.19
C SER A 32 -34.68 -17.41 -27.49
N LYS A 33 -34.64 -16.07 -27.45
CA LYS A 33 -34.03 -15.28 -28.52
C LYS A 33 -32.51 -15.37 -28.37
N LYS A 34 -31.88 -16.08 -29.31
CA LYS A 34 -30.43 -16.23 -29.47
C LYS A 34 -29.75 -14.86 -29.57
N ASN A 35 -29.17 -14.39 -28.47
CA ASN A 35 -28.27 -13.25 -28.49
C ASN A 35 -26.85 -13.71 -28.88
N ARG A 36 -26.36 -13.11 -29.96
CA ARG A 36 -25.01 -13.24 -30.53
C ARG A 36 -23.93 -13.15 -29.44
N LEU A 37 -23.25 -14.26 -29.18
CA LEU A 37 -22.09 -14.33 -28.29
C LEU A 37 -20.94 -13.48 -28.88
N LYS A 38 -20.74 -12.27 -28.37
CA LYS A 38 -19.41 -11.65 -28.44
C LYS A 38 -18.52 -12.49 -27.53
N GLN A 39 -17.53 -13.17 -28.11
CA GLN A 39 -16.45 -13.76 -27.34
C GLN A 39 -15.66 -12.62 -26.70
N LYS A 40 -16.09 -12.21 -25.51
CA LYS A 40 -15.24 -11.50 -24.58
C LYS A 40 -14.25 -12.57 -24.10
N ARG A 41 -12.97 -12.42 -24.45
CA ARG A 41 -11.90 -13.16 -23.79
C ARG A 41 -12.07 -12.87 -22.30
N LYS A 42 -12.63 -13.82 -21.56
CA LYS A 42 -12.42 -13.86 -20.11
C LYS A 42 -10.95 -14.23 -19.97
N HIS A 43 -10.19 -13.29 -19.42
CA HIS A 43 -8.98 -13.66 -18.71
C HIS A 43 -9.51 -14.45 -17.51
N ASP A 44 -9.35 -15.77 -17.58
CA ASP A 44 -9.49 -16.61 -16.40
C ASP A 44 -8.16 -16.47 -15.67
N ASP A 45 -8.04 -15.46 -14.81
CA ASP A 45 -7.01 -15.36 -13.77
C ASP A 45 -7.76 -15.29 -12.44
N ASP A 46 -8.24 -16.44 -11.99
CA ASP A 46 -8.53 -16.67 -10.58
C ASP A 46 -7.54 -17.76 -10.15
N GLU A 47 -6.67 -17.40 -9.20
CA GLU A 47 -5.98 -18.24 -8.19
C GLU A 47 -4.46 -18.05 -8.01
N GLU A 48 -3.79 -17.09 -8.66
CA GLU A 48 -2.43 -16.66 -8.27
C GLU A 48 -2.20 -15.14 -8.47
N ASP A 49 -3.17 -14.30 -8.08
CA ASP A 49 -2.88 -12.87 -7.89
C ASP A 49 -2.06 -12.67 -6.60
N GLU A 50 -0.83 -13.19 -6.58
CA GLU A 50 0.23 -12.62 -5.77
C GLU A 50 0.35 -11.15 -6.19
N GLN A 51 -0.38 -10.27 -5.49
CA GLN A 51 -0.35 -8.80 -5.58
C GLN A 51 0.41 -8.29 -6.80
N ILE A 52 -0.26 -8.23 -7.97
CA ILE A 52 0.33 -7.67 -9.18
C ILE A 52 0.74 -6.24 -8.87
N ILE A 53 2.04 -6.05 -8.63
CA ILE A 53 2.63 -4.76 -8.31
C ILE A 53 2.47 -3.89 -9.55
N ASP A 54 1.87 -2.70 -9.40
CA ASP A 54 1.73 -1.75 -10.51
C ASP A 54 3.09 -1.51 -11.19
N ASP A 55 3.11 -1.41 -12.52
CA ASP A 55 4.30 -1.16 -13.34
C ASP A 55 5.17 -0.01 -12.83
N ARG A 56 4.53 1.03 -12.27
CA ARG A 56 5.22 2.18 -11.66
C ARG A 56 5.88 1.83 -10.34
N LEU A 57 5.22 1.03 -9.52
CA LEU A 57 5.74 0.57 -8.23
C LEU A 57 6.86 -0.45 -8.46
N SER A 58 6.73 -1.37 -9.42
CA SER A 58 7.78 -2.29 -9.85
C SER A 58 9.06 -1.54 -10.26
N ARG A 59 8.95 -0.53 -11.14
CA ARG A 59 10.10 0.31 -11.52
C ARG A 59 10.72 1.02 -10.34
N LYS A 60 9.90 1.52 -9.40
CA LYS A 60 10.39 2.21 -8.20
C LYS A 60 11.13 1.25 -7.25
N ILE A 61 10.62 0.02 -7.08
CA ILE A 61 11.28 -1.02 -6.28
C ILE A 61 12.63 -1.40 -6.90
N ILE A 62 12.67 -1.62 -8.21
CA ILE A 62 13.92 -1.94 -8.93
C ILE A 62 14.93 -0.79 -8.84
N GLN A 63 14.47 0.45 -8.96
CA GLN A 63 15.33 1.64 -8.83
C GLN A 63 15.93 1.74 -7.43
N GLN A 64 15.11 1.58 -6.38
CA GLN A 64 15.56 1.65 -5.00
C GLN A 64 16.47 0.48 -4.63
N ALA A 65 16.19 -0.73 -5.11
CA ALA A 65 17.08 -1.88 -4.92
C ALA A 65 18.45 -1.65 -5.56
N ARG A 66 18.50 -1.02 -6.75
CA ARG A 66 19.76 -0.67 -7.41
C ARG A 66 20.54 0.39 -6.64
N GLU A 67 19.85 1.39 -6.11
CA GLU A 67 20.45 2.45 -5.27
C GLU A 67 21.05 1.87 -3.99
N GLN A 68 20.30 1.00 -3.29
CA GLN A 68 20.79 0.28 -2.12
C GLN A 68 22.01 -0.60 -2.42
N GLN A 69 22.02 -1.30 -3.55
CA GLN A 69 23.19 -2.08 -3.95
C GLN A 69 24.40 -1.17 -4.22
N SER A 70 24.21 -0.01 -4.85
CA SER A 70 25.31 0.93 -5.08
C SER A 70 25.84 1.57 -3.80
N GLU A 71 25.00 1.76 -2.79
CA GLU A 71 25.43 2.21 -1.46
C GLU A 71 26.31 1.15 -0.79
N ILE A 72 25.93 -0.13 -0.86
CA ILE A 72 26.74 -1.23 -0.32
C ILE A 72 28.09 -1.33 -1.05
N ASP A 73 28.08 -1.28 -2.39
CA ASP A 73 29.31 -1.36 -3.17
C ASP A 73 30.23 -0.14 -2.90
N HIS A 74 29.65 1.03 -2.65
CA HIS A 74 30.41 2.24 -2.28
C HIS A 74 30.97 2.15 -0.85
N ASP A 75 30.19 1.68 0.11
CA ASP A 75 30.62 1.47 1.49
C ASP A 75 31.66 0.33 1.58
N GLU A 76 31.55 -0.72 0.76
CA GLU A 76 32.55 -1.78 0.63
C GLU A 76 33.83 -1.25 -0.03
N LEU A 77 33.73 -0.42 -1.07
CA LEU A 77 34.89 0.25 -1.66
C LEU A 77 35.56 1.20 -0.65
N LEU A 78 34.78 1.92 0.17
CA LEU A 78 35.29 2.78 1.23
C LEU A 78 35.91 1.97 2.39
N ALA A 79 35.32 0.82 2.74
CA ALA A 79 35.89 -0.11 3.71
C ALA A 79 37.20 -0.73 3.20
N ILE A 80 37.27 -1.14 1.93
CA ILE A 80 38.49 -1.62 1.28
C ILE A 80 39.53 -0.49 1.20
N SER A 81 39.14 0.74 0.89
CA SER A 81 40.08 1.87 0.87
C SER A 81 40.63 2.24 2.26
N LYS A 82 39.84 2.10 3.32
CA LYS A 82 40.31 2.21 4.72
C LYS A 82 41.22 1.06 5.12
N GLU A 83 40.95 -0.16 4.64
CA GLU A 83 41.84 -1.31 4.85
C GLU A 83 43.12 -1.21 4.01
N GLU A 84 43.10 -0.61 2.81
CA GLU A 84 44.29 -0.37 1.98
C GLU A 84 45.20 0.74 2.54
N THR A 85 44.66 1.76 3.24
CA THR A 85 45.49 2.73 3.98
C THR A 85 46.20 2.13 5.19
N ASP A 86 45.73 0.98 5.70
CA ASP A 86 46.38 0.25 6.81
C ASP A 86 47.25 -0.93 6.34
N PHE A 87 47.16 -1.38 5.08
CA PHE A 87 47.97 -2.46 4.52
C PHE A 87 49.17 -2.02 3.65
N GLU A 88 49.27 -0.76 3.24
CA GLU A 88 50.43 -0.24 2.47
C GLU A 88 51.75 -0.11 3.26
N SER A 89 51.77 -0.52 4.53
CA SER A 89 52.99 -0.59 5.35
C SER A 89 53.66 -1.98 5.38
N ILE A 90 53.07 -3.03 4.78
CA ILE A 90 53.66 -4.40 4.85
C ILE A 90 54.22 -4.89 3.49
N ASP A 91 53.69 -4.44 2.35
CA ASP A 91 54.15 -4.94 1.03
C ASP A 91 55.37 -4.22 0.43
N LYS A 92 55.83 -3.11 1.04
CA LYS A 92 57.09 -2.44 0.67
C LYS A 92 58.34 -3.26 1.02
N ILE A 93 58.23 -4.32 1.82
CA ILE A 93 59.35 -5.20 2.18
C ILE A 93 59.58 -6.30 1.13
N ASN A 94 58.55 -6.76 0.42
CA ASN A 94 58.68 -7.88 -0.54
C ASN A 94 58.81 -7.47 -2.01
N LYS A 95 58.45 -6.22 -2.36
CA LYS A 95 58.53 -5.72 -3.75
C LYS A 95 59.85 -5.04 -4.11
N LEU A 96 60.93 -5.31 -3.37
CA LEU A 96 62.31 -4.96 -3.78
C LEU A 96 62.91 -5.98 -4.77
N LYS A 97 62.15 -7.01 -5.15
CA LYS A 97 62.55 -7.96 -6.20
C LYS A 97 61.50 -7.98 -7.31
N LYS A 98 61.85 -7.30 -8.41
CA LYS A 98 61.49 -7.58 -9.81
C LYS A 98 60.75 -6.45 -10.55
N THR A 99 61.54 -5.77 -11.38
CA THR A 99 61.24 -5.20 -12.72
C THR A 99 60.38 -3.94 -12.87
N LYS A 100 61.08 -2.81 -13.12
CA LYS A 100 60.96 -1.88 -14.26
C LYS A 100 59.57 -1.79 -14.95
N VAL A 101 58.82 -0.73 -14.66
CA VAL A 101 57.88 -0.05 -15.58
C VAL A 101 57.93 1.45 -15.30
N GLU A 102 57.75 2.22 -16.36
CA GLU A 102 58.06 3.64 -16.55
C GLU A 102 57.32 4.63 -15.64
N GLU A 103 58.03 5.74 -15.46
CA GLU A 103 57.68 7.03 -14.88
C GLU A 103 56.46 7.66 -15.58
N SER A 104 55.38 7.88 -14.82
CA SER A 104 54.34 8.86 -15.15
C SER A 104 54.08 9.64 -13.86
N ASP A 105 54.86 10.71 -13.70
CA ASP A 105 54.73 11.69 -12.62
C ASP A 105 53.60 12.66 -13.00
N GLU A 106 52.36 12.25 -12.78
CA GLU A 106 51.27 13.20 -12.60
C GLU A 106 51.22 13.50 -11.10
N GLU A 107 51.83 14.63 -10.73
CA GLU A 107 51.71 15.24 -9.40
C GLU A 107 50.22 15.38 -9.05
N LEU A 108 49.71 14.41 -8.30
CA LEU A 108 48.46 14.56 -7.57
C LEU A 108 48.72 15.68 -6.56
N ASN A 109 48.28 16.89 -6.90
CA ASN A 109 48.21 18.01 -5.98
C ASN A 109 47.20 17.64 -4.88
N GLY A 110 47.66 16.83 -3.93
CA GLY A 110 46.97 16.61 -2.67
C GLY A 110 46.96 17.94 -1.96
N GLU A 111 45.85 18.67 -2.11
CA GLU A 111 45.44 19.59 -1.06
C GLU A 111 45.41 18.74 0.21
N GLU A 112 46.45 18.91 1.01
CA GLU A 112 46.52 18.45 2.38
C GLU A 112 45.37 19.17 3.07
N ASP A 113 44.20 18.53 3.10
CA ASP A 113 43.05 18.95 3.89
C ASP A 113 43.57 19.06 5.32
N GLN A 114 43.90 20.30 5.69
CA GLN A 114 44.30 20.65 7.03
C GLN A 114 43.05 20.41 7.88
N TYR A 115 42.98 19.22 8.48
CA TYR A 115 42.00 18.93 9.52
C TYR A 115 42.20 20.00 10.59
N ASP A 116 41.26 20.94 10.63
CA ASP A 116 41.17 21.88 11.73
C ASP A 116 40.83 21.01 12.94
N ASP A 117 41.82 20.77 13.82
CA ASP A 117 41.66 20.13 15.14
C ASP A 117 40.85 21.05 16.08
N GLU A 118 39.73 21.58 15.58
CA GLU A 118 38.76 22.30 16.39
C GLU A 118 38.09 21.28 17.32
N GLU A 119 38.41 21.37 18.60
CA GLU A 119 37.79 20.59 19.66
C GLU A 119 36.27 20.83 19.63
N VAL A 120 35.54 19.89 19.03
CA VAL A 120 34.08 19.93 18.96
C VAL A 120 33.54 19.82 20.38
N SER A 121 33.06 20.95 20.92
CA SER A 121 32.41 20.99 22.23
C SER A 121 31.07 20.27 22.14
N ILE A 122 31.05 19.03 22.61
CA ILE A 122 29.84 18.22 22.73
C ILE A 122 28.97 18.84 23.83
N ASN A 123 27.72 19.17 23.51
CA ASN A 123 26.78 19.66 24.52
C ASN A 123 26.32 18.49 25.42
N GLU A 124 25.87 18.79 26.63
CA GLU A 124 25.34 17.78 27.57
C GLU A 124 24.19 16.94 26.98
N GLU A 125 23.38 17.54 26.09
CA GLU A 125 22.32 16.83 25.37
C GLU A 125 22.89 15.85 24.32
N ASP A 126 23.95 16.24 23.63
CA ASP A 126 24.63 15.43 22.61
C ASP A 126 25.42 14.27 23.25
N GLU A 127 26.05 14.50 24.41
CA GLU A 127 26.72 13.46 25.19
C GLU A 127 25.74 12.37 25.63
N LYS A 128 24.55 12.78 26.09
CA LYS A 128 23.49 11.85 26.48
C LYS A 128 22.91 11.08 25.29
N ALA A 129 22.81 11.71 24.12
CA ALA A 129 22.38 11.05 22.90
C ALA A 129 23.41 9.99 22.44
N LEU A 130 24.69 10.33 22.52
CA LEU A 130 25.79 9.40 22.26
C LEU A 130 25.80 8.25 23.27
N GLU A 131 25.60 8.52 24.55
CA GLU A 131 25.48 7.48 25.58
C GLU A 131 24.29 6.56 25.32
N ALA A 132 23.12 7.10 24.99
CA ALA A 132 21.93 6.31 24.64
C ALA A 132 22.17 5.44 23.40
N PHE A 133 22.86 5.97 22.39
CA PHE A 133 23.21 5.25 21.16
C PHE A 133 24.28 4.16 21.39
N MET A 134 25.28 4.44 22.23
CA MET A 134 26.38 3.53 22.55
C MET A 134 26.02 2.52 23.66
N SER A 135 24.94 2.76 24.42
CA SER A 135 24.40 1.85 25.43
C SER A 135 23.68 0.61 24.83
N GLY A 136 24.35 -0.04 23.88
CA GLY A 136 24.36 -1.49 23.73
C GLY A 136 23.01 -2.20 23.67
N GLN A 137 22.00 -1.64 23.00
CA GLN A 137 20.88 -2.47 22.58
C GLN A 137 21.41 -3.50 21.56
N PRO A 138 21.08 -4.79 21.70
CA PRO A 138 21.45 -5.77 20.68
C PRO A 138 20.91 -5.28 19.34
N ARG A 139 21.77 -5.23 18.31
CA ARG A 139 21.38 -4.81 16.95
C ARG A 139 20.18 -5.64 16.53
N ARG A 140 18.98 -5.04 16.54
CA ARG A 140 17.77 -5.68 16.02
C ARG A 140 17.87 -5.67 14.51
N MET A 141 17.68 -6.82 13.88
CA MET A 141 17.69 -6.90 12.43
C MET A 141 16.47 -6.14 11.89
N LEU A 142 16.60 -5.50 10.74
CA LEU A 142 15.48 -4.80 10.10
C LEU A 142 14.28 -5.74 9.90
N GLY A 143 14.53 -7.02 9.60
CA GLY A 143 13.50 -8.06 9.51
C GLY A 143 12.73 -8.27 10.81
N ASP A 144 13.41 -8.24 11.97
CA ASP A 144 12.76 -8.36 13.28
C ASP A 144 11.92 -7.11 13.60
N ILE A 145 12.40 -5.92 13.22
CA ILE A 145 11.67 -4.67 13.40
C ILE A 145 10.42 -4.64 12.51
N ILE A 146 10.53 -5.10 11.26
CA ILE A 146 9.39 -5.20 10.33
C ILE A 146 8.39 -6.22 10.85
N ALA A 147 8.86 -7.41 11.27
CA ALA A 147 8.00 -8.44 11.83
C ALA A 147 7.32 -8.01 13.14
N GLU A 148 8.05 -7.36 14.06
CA GLU A 148 7.50 -6.80 15.31
C GLU A 148 6.45 -5.72 14.99
N LYS A 149 6.72 -4.85 14.02
CA LYS A 149 5.81 -3.78 13.64
C LYS A 149 4.57 -4.32 12.93
N GLN A 150 4.72 -5.29 12.02
CA GLN A 150 3.62 -5.99 11.36
C GLN A 150 2.77 -6.76 12.35
N ALA A 151 3.40 -7.57 13.22
CA ALA A 151 2.72 -8.29 14.28
C ALA A 151 1.99 -7.34 15.22
N LYS A 152 2.54 -6.18 15.55
CA LYS A 152 1.87 -5.18 16.39
C LYS A 152 0.70 -4.47 15.72
N THR A 153 0.73 -4.29 14.39
CA THR A 153 -0.43 -3.79 13.63
C THR A 153 -1.51 -4.85 13.42
N GLU A 154 -1.13 -6.11 13.21
CA GLU A 154 -2.06 -7.23 13.01
C GLU A 154 -2.64 -7.73 14.34
N SER A 155 -1.83 -7.74 15.40
CA SER A 155 -2.27 -7.85 16.79
C SER A 155 -2.74 -6.46 17.24
N SER A 156 -3.77 -5.92 16.60
CA SER A 156 -4.54 -4.86 17.26
C SER A 156 -5.06 -5.46 18.58
N PRO A 157 -4.57 -5.02 19.76
CA PRO A 157 -5.33 -5.29 20.96
C PRO A 157 -6.67 -4.56 20.81
N ASP A 158 -7.69 -5.09 21.46
CA ASP A 158 -8.98 -4.42 21.70
C ASP A 158 -10.06 -4.69 20.63
N ASN A 159 -10.51 -5.95 20.60
CA ASN A 159 -11.94 -6.24 20.38
C ASN A 159 -12.81 -5.83 21.61
N ASP A 160 -12.21 -5.19 22.61
CA ASP A 160 -12.89 -4.70 23.80
C ASP A 160 -13.47 -3.30 23.51
N LEU A 161 -14.58 -3.28 22.76
CA LEU A 161 -15.44 -2.11 22.69
C LEU A 161 -15.90 -1.76 24.12
N ASP A 162 -15.88 -0.47 24.48
CA ASP A 162 -16.44 0.00 25.75
C ASP A 162 -17.85 -0.60 25.93
N PRO A 163 -18.15 -1.31 27.04
CA PRO A 163 -19.43 -1.95 27.27
C PRO A 163 -20.62 -1.00 27.11
N ARG A 164 -20.41 0.30 27.34
CA ARG A 164 -21.41 1.33 27.10
C ARG A 164 -21.73 1.53 25.61
N ILE A 165 -20.69 1.52 24.77
CA ILE A 165 -20.82 1.66 23.32
C ILE A 165 -21.51 0.42 22.75
N SER A 166 -21.09 -0.77 23.20
CA SER A 166 -21.72 -2.05 22.83
C SER A 166 -23.22 -2.07 23.15
N SER A 167 -23.60 -1.77 24.39
CA SER A 167 -25.02 -1.72 24.78
C SER A 167 -25.81 -0.65 24.01
N MET A 168 -25.19 0.49 23.70
CA MET A 168 -25.85 1.54 22.92
C MET A 168 -26.13 1.09 21.48
N TYR A 169 -25.14 0.49 20.81
CA TYR A 169 -25.33 0.02 19.43
C TYR A 169 -26.24 -1.22 19.35
N GLU A 170 -26.29 -2.05 20.39
CA GLU A 170 -27.29 -3.12 20.51
C GLU A 170 -28.72 -2.55 20.51
N GLN A 171 -28.97 -1.49 21.29
CA GLN A 171 -30.28 -0.80 21.30
C GLN A 171 -30.58 -0.13 19.95
N VAL A 172 -29.58 0.46 19.30
CA VAL A 172 -29.74 1.04 17.96
C VAL A 172 -30.11 -0.04 16.95
N GLY A 173 -29.52 -1.24 17.05
CA GLY A 173 -29.90 -2.40 16.24
C GLY A 173 -31.35 -2.83 16.43
N GLN A 174 -31.84 -2.85 17.67
CA GLN A 174 -33.25 -3.14 17.98
C GLN A 174 -34.18 -2.10 17.33
N ILE A 175 -33.84 -0.81 17.37
CA ILE A 175 -34.62 0.26 16.73
C ILE A 175 -34.61 0.10 15.20
N LEU A 176 -33.44 -0.18 14.62
CA LEU A 176 -33.29 -0.32 13.17
C LEU A 176 -33.99 -1.56 12.61
N SER A 177 -34.14 -2.63 13.39
CA SER A 177 -34.84 -3.84 12.93
C SER A 177 -36.31 -3.62 12.57
N HIS A 178 -36.98 -2.65 13.22
CA HIS A 178 -38.38 -2.29 12.96
C HIS A 178 -38.51 -0.97 12.19
N TYR A 179 -37.39 -0.36 11.79
CA TYR A 179 -37.37 0.94 11.16
C TYR A 179 -37.88 0.88 9.71
N ARG A 180 -38.89 1.69 9.39
CA ARG A 180 -39.44 1.81 8.03
C ARG A 180 -39.35 3.22 7.45
N SER A 181 -39.58 4.23 8.27
CA SER A 181 -39.55 5.65 7.87
C SER A 181 -39.39 6.55 9.09
N GLY A 182 -38.74 7.71 8.93
CA GLY A 182 -38.62 8.71 9.99
C GLY A 182 -37.20 9.26 10.14
N LYS A 183 -36.84 9.67 11.35
CA LYS A 183 -35.47 10.11 11.69
C LYS A 183 -34.65 8.89 12.09
N ILE A 184 -33.46 8.74 11.50
CA ILE A 184 -32.50 7.69 11.87
C ILE A 184 -31.75 8.08 13.16
N PRO A 185 -31.43 7.13 14.08
CA PRO A 185 -30.65 7.44 15.26
C PRO A 185 -29.31 8.11 14.93
N LYS A 186 -28.96 9.15 15.69
CA LYS A 186 -27.71 9.91 15.44
C LYS A 186 -26.46 9.04 15.57
N ALA A 187 -26.48 8.06 16.47
CA ALA A 187 -25.41 7.08 16.64
C ALA A 187 -25.12 6.32 15.33
N PHE A 188 -26.15 5.96 14.56
CA PHE A 188 -25.94 5.32 13.25
C PHE A 188 -25.39 6.30 12.20
N LYS A 189 -25.81 7.57 12.25
CA LYS A 189 -25.38 8.59 11.27
C LYS A 189 -23.88 8.92 11.35
N ILE A 190 -23.24 8.71 12.49
CA ILE A 190 -21.81 9.01 12.68
C ILE A 190 -20.88 7.87 12.26
N LEU A 191 -21.41 6.65 12.03
CA LEU A 191 -20.62 5.47 11.67
C LEU A 191 -19.64 5.71 10.51
N PRO A 192 -19.99 6.39 9.40
CA PRO A 192 -19.07 6.58 8.28
C PRO A 192 -17.82 7.41 8.62
N ASN A 193 -17.83 8.13 9.74
CA ASN A 193 -16.72 8.98 10.16
C ASN A 193 -15.87 8.32 11.26
N LEU A 194 -16.18 7.09 11.67
CA LEU A 194 -15.43 6.36 12.71
C LEU A 194 -14.29 5.57 12.07
N SER A 195 -13.12 5.57 12.73
CA SER A 195 -11.93 4.83 12.27
C SER A 195 -12.13 3.30 12.28
N ASN A 196 -12.95 2.80 13.20
CA ASN A 196 -13.19 1.38 13.44
C ASN A 196 -14.67 1.03 13.20
N TRP A 197 -15.29 1.58 12.15
CA TRP A 197 -16.73 1.46 11.92
C TRP A 197 -17.21 0.04 11.56
N GLU A 198 -16.29 -0.86 11.22
CA GLU A 198 -16.58 -2.27 10.92
C GLU A 198 -16.70 -3.15 12.18
N GLN A 199 -16.20 -2.67 13.34
CA GLN A 199 -16.32 -3.34 14.63
C GLN A 199 -17.70 -3.12 15.25
#